data_AF-A0A6L3AHD1-F1
#
_entry.id   AF-A0A6L3AHD1-F1
#
_cell.length_a   1.000
_cell.length_b   1.000
_cell.length_c   1.000
_cell.angle_alpha   90.00
_cell.angle_beta   90.00
_cell.angle_gamma   90.00
#
_symmetry.space_group_name_H-M   'P 1'
#
loop_
_entity.id
_entity.type
_entity.pdbx_description
1 polymer ?
#
loop_
_entity_poly.entity_id
_entity_poly.type
_entity_poly.pdbx_seq_one_letter_code
_entity_poly.pdbx_strand_id
1 'polypeptide(L)'
;MSVIFIFILFLQVTPAGAQVVYEYGFESEWSGWSADQGIWDVGQPTPPSPVAHGGSRCAGTVLDGNYPMTNPSRLISPSVRLPNVSGDEEVHLRFWQWFSYTPNDAGYVQISVQDDTTGAWSDWANISNAIWGTSAGWSLMDLDLTAYAGKEIRIGFWHTIVYAYENLG
;
A
#
# COMPACT_ATOMS: atom_id res chain seq x y z
N MET A 1 -16.06 -11.43 -4.49
CA MET A 1 -16.24 -9.97 -4.41
C MET A 1 -14.89 -9.50 -3.99
N SER A 2 -14.22 -8.68 -4.78
CA SER A 2 -12.80 -8.49 -4.52
C SER A 2 -12.33 -7.08 -4.82
N VAL A 3 -11.93 -6.36 -3.77
CA VAL A 3 -11.47 -4.98 -3.83
C VAL A 3 -10.48 -4.76 -2.69
N ILE A 4 -9.39 -4.05 -2.95
CA ILE A 4 -8.53 -3.46 -1.92
C ILE A 4 -8.87 -1.99 -1.86
N PHE A 5 -9.11 -1.45 -0.68
CA PHE A 5 -9.10 -0.01 -0.45
C PHE A 5 -7.99 0.32 0.51
N ILE A 6 -7.29 1.41 0.23
CA ILE A 6 -6.14 1.86 0.99
C ILE A 6 -6.38 3.33 1.34
N PHE A 7 -6.30 3.61 2.63
CA PHE A 7 -6.28 4.95 3.21
C PHE A 7 -5.00 5.07 4.04
N ILE A 8 -4.11 6.00 3.71
CA ILE A 8 -2.71 5.94 4.16
C ILE A 8 -2.47 6.91 5.31
N LEU A 9 -1.79 6.46 6.38
CA LEU A 9 -1.41 7.26 7.55
C LEU A 9 0.04 6.94 7.97
N PHE A 10 1.01 7.83 7.78
CA PHE A 10 2.42 7.43 7.79
C PHE A 10 3.11 7.31 9.14
N LEU A 11 4.30 6.71 9.03
CA LEU A 11 5.56 6.84 9.78
C LEU A 11 5.49 7.63 11.08
N GLN A 12 5.49 6.88 12.17
CA GLN A 12 5.79 7.40 13.51
C GLN A 12 7.20 7.02 13.94
N VAL A 13 7.87 7.99 14.58
CA VAL A 13 9.07 7.78 15.40
C VAL A 13 8.70 7.88 16.87
N THR A 14 9.00 6.86 17.69
CA THR A 14 8.77 6.89 19.15
C THR A 14 9.89 6.20 19.93
N PRO A 15 10.32 6.69 21.13
CA PRO A 15 9.75 7.82 21.90
C PRO A 15 10.73 8.95 22.31
N ALA A 16 10.50 10.15 21.77
CA ALA A 16 10.40 11.45 22.47
C ALA A 16 9.84 12.54 21.52
N GLY A 17 8.72 12.27 20.84
CA GLY A 17 8.05 13.20 19.92
C GLY A 17 7.69 12.54 18.59
N ALA A 18 6.48 11.99 18.49
CA ALA A 18 6.01 11.39 17.25
C ALA A 18 5.90 12.44 16.13
N GLN A 19 6.75 12.33 15.13
CA GLN A 19 6.74 13.17 13.94
C GLN A 19 6.10 12.40 12.77
N VAL A 20 5.11 13.03 12.13
CA VAL A 20 4.54 12.54 10.87
C VAL A 20 5.44 12.99 9.71
N VAL A 21 6.05 12.03 9.02
CA VAL A 21 7.02 12.29 7.93
C VAL A 21 6.32 12.66 6.62
N TYR A 22 5.17 12.07 6.36
CA TYR A 22 4.34 12.31 5.17
C TYR A 22 2.89 11.96 5.57
N GLU A 23 1.84 12.46 4.93
CA GLU A 23 0.48 11.97 5.20
C GLU A 23 -0.35 12.11 3.94
N TYR A 24 -1.16 11.11 3.59
CA TYR A 24 -1.97 11.20 2.39
C TYR A 24 -3.26 10.39 2.42
N GLY A 25 -4.38 11.12 2.46
CA GLY A 25 -5.74 10.57 2.46
C GLY A 25 -6.42 10.54 1.09
N PHE A 26 -5.71 10.78 -0.02
CA PHE A 26 -6.27 10.75 -1.39
C PHE A 26 -7.38 11.78 -1.73
N GLU A 27 -7.63 12.75 -0.85
CA GLU A 27 -8.58 13.84 -1.11
C GLU A 27 -8.12 14.79 -2.23
N SER A 28 -6.85 14.72 -2.64
CA SER A 28 -6.25 15.54 -3.70
C SER A 28 -5.77 14.72 -4.90
N GLU A 29 -6.59 13.73 -5.28
CA GLU A 29 -6.32 12.84 -6.43
C GLU A 29 -5.02 12.03 -6.27
N TRP A 30 -4.30 11.80 -7.37
CA TRP A 30 -3.08 10.99 -7.37
C TRP A 30 -1.89 11.69 -6.68
N SER A 31 -1.74 13.01 -6.79
CA SER A 31 -0.68 13.80 -6.11
C SER A 31 0.71 13.11 -6.00
N GLY A 32 1.21 12.57 -7.11
CA GLY A 32 2.51 11.91 -7.21
C GLY A 32 2.49 10.39 -6.97
N TRP A 33 1.37 9.83 -6.51
CA TRP A 33 1.11 8.41 -6.61
C TRP A 33 0.96 8.00 -8.08
N SER A 34 1.30 6.75 -8.37
CA SER A 34 1.12 6.16 -9.69
C SER A 34 0.71 4.70 -9.55
N ALA A 35 0.31 4.09 -10.67
CA ALA A 35 0.02 2.67 -10.71
C ALA A 35 0.64 2.03 -11.95
N ASP A 36 1.12 0.79 -11.81
CA ASP A 36 1.47 -0.05 -12.95
C ASP A 36 0.30 -0.99 -13.30
N GLN A 37 0.20 -1.47 -14.54
CA GLN A 37 -0.78 -2.46 -14.99
C GLN A 37 -2.28 -2.11 -14.76
N GLY A 38 -2.60 -0.88 -14.34
CA GLY A 38 -3.84 -0.16 -14.65
C GLY A 38 -5.12 -0.52 -13.89
N ILE A 39 -5.08 -1.25 -12.77
CA ILE A 39 -6.31 -1.58 -12.02
C ILE A 39 -6.58 -0.67 -10.82
N TRP A 40 -5.62 0.18 -10.45
CA TRP A 40 -5.76 1.09 -9.30
C TRP A 40 -6.39 2.40 -9.72
N ASP A 41 -7.35 2.84 -8.93
CA ASP A 41 -8.06 4.10 -9.07
C ASP A 41 -7.92 4.94 -7.79
N VAL A 42 -8.03 6.26 -7.94
CA VAL A 42 -8.14 7.21 -6.82
C VAL A 42 -9.42 8.04 -6.98
N GLY A 43 -10.27 8.02 -5.98
CA GLY A 43 -11.58 8.68 -6.07
C GLY A 43 -12.55 8.27 -4.96
N GLN A 44 -13.82 8.62 -5.15
CA GLN A 44 -14.88 8.26 -4.23
C GLN A 44 -15.37 6.83 -4.54
N PRO A 45 -15.33 5.90 -3.58
CA PRO A 45 -15.90 4.57 -3.77
C PRO A 45 -17.41 4.62 -4.03
N THR A 46 -17.90 3.72 -4.89
CA THR A 46 -19.34 3.53 -5.11
C THR A 46 -19.75 2.11 -4.76
N PRO A 47 -20.95 1.88 -4.18
CA PRO A 47 -21.43 0.54 -3.86
C PRO A 47 -21.27 -0.44 -5.04
N PRO A 48 -20.80 -1.69 -4.81
CA PRO A 48 -20.73 -2.39 -3.52
C PRO A 48 -19.51 -2.07 -2.65
N SER A 49 -18.63 -1.16 -3.10
CA SER A 49 -17.44 -0.75 -2.36
C SER A 49 -17.77 -0.11 -1.00
N PRO A 50 -16.96 -0.35 0.05
CA PRO A 50 -17.02 0.41 1.30
C PRO A 50 -16.81 1.91 1.04
N VAL A 51 -17.44 2.72 1.88
CA VAL A 51 -17.14 4.16 1.96
C VAL A 51 -15.68 4.35 2.41
N ALA A 52 -15.03 5.41 1.94
CA ALA A 52 -13.69 5.80 2.36
C ALA A 52 -13.59 5.85 3.90
N HIS A 53 -12.47 5.37 4.47
CA HIS A 53 -12.27 5.35 5.92
C HIS A 53 -12.27 6.75 6.53
N GLY A 54 -11.54 7.67 5.90
CA GLY A 54 -11.52 9.10 6.22
C GLY A 54 -11.84 9.91 4.98
N GLY A 55 -12.45 11.08 5.17
CA GLY A 55 -12.81 11.97 4.06
C GLY A 55 -13.86 11.37 3.13
N SER A 56 -13.68 11.57 1.83
CA SER A 56 -14.61 11.16 0.77
C SER A 56 -13.95 10.28 -0.30
N ARG A 57 -12.61 10.18 -0.30
CA ARG A 57 -11.83 9.52 -1.34
C ARG A 57 -10.82 8.53 -0.75
N CYS A 58 -10.43 7.55 -1.55
CA CYS A 58 -9.34 6.63 -1.26
C CYS A 58 -8.75 6.07 -2.56
N ALA A 59 -7.66 5.32 -2.44
CA ALA A 59 -7.19 4.47 -3.54
C ALA A 59 -7.79 3.07 -3.43
N GLY A 60 -8.05 2.42 -4.56
CA GLY A 60 -8.46 1.03 -4.56
C GLY A 60 -8.41 0.36 -5.93
N THR A 61 -8.51 -0.97 -5.95
CA THR A 61 -8.50 -1.74 -7.19
C THR A 61 -9.90 -1.71 -7.83
N VAL A 62 -10.16 -0.78 -8.74
CA VAL A 62 -11.48 -0.51 -9.33
C VAL A 62 -12.50 -0.06 -8.28
N LEU A 63 -12.67 1.26 -8.12
CA LEU A 63 -13.50 1.84 -7.04
C LEU A 63 -15.02 1.62 -7.21
N ASP A 64 -15.46 1.22 -8.40
CA ASP A 64 -16.86 1.01 -8.78
C ASP A 64 -17.22 -0.46 -9.08
N GLY A 65 -16.33 -1.41 -8.75
CA GLY A 65 -16.54 -2.80 -9.13
C GLY A 65 -15.57 -3.80 -8.53
N ASN A 66 -15.46 -4.96 -9.17
CA ASN A 66 -14.44 -5.95 -8.84
C ASN A 66 -13.20 -5.70 -9.72
N TYR A 67 -12.01 -6.01 -9.20
CA TYR A 67 -10.81 -6.02 -10.04
C TYR A 67 -10.94 -7.04 -11.19
N PRO A 68 -10.39 -6.73 -12.38
CA PRO A 68 -10.39 -7.66 -13.51
C PRO A 68 -9.32 -8.75 -13.33
N MET A 69 -9.46 -9.88 -14.04
CA MET A 69 -8.44 -10.94 -14.07
C MET A 69 -7.25 -10.55 -14.99
N THR A 70 -6.47 -9.56 -14.57
CA THR A 70 -5.33 -9.00 -15.33
C THR A 70 -3.98 -9.31 -14.67
N ASN A 71 -2.88 -8.88 -15.30
CA ASN A 71 -1.57 -8.98 -14.68
C ASN A 71 -1.54 -8.38 -13.25
N PRO A 72 -0.68 -8.91 -12.36
CA PRO A 72 -0.41 -8.29 -11.08
C PRO A 72 -0.08 -6.80 -11.23
N SER A 73 -0.57 -5.98 -10.30
CA SER A 73 -0.55 -4.52 -10.42
C SER A 73 -0.23 -3.86 -9.10
N ARG A 74 0.53 -2.77 -9.13
CA ARG A 74 1.01 -2.06 -7.95
C ARG A 74 0.55 -0.61 -7.94
N LEU A 75 0.03 -0.15 -6.80
CA LEU A 75 -0.09 1.26 -6.45
C LEU A 75 1.22 1.70 -5.79
N ILE A 76 1.84 2.75 -6.31
CA ILE A 76 3.20 3.17 -5.96
C ILE A 76 3.15 4.58 -5.39
N SER A 77 3.75 4.76 -4.20
CA SER A 77 3.87 6.06 -3.56
C SER A 77 4.86 6.97 -4.29
N PRO A 78 4.77 8.31 -4.09
CA PRO A 78 5.92 9.19 -4.26
C PRO A 78 7.13 8.67 -3.47
N SER A 79 8.33 9.14 -3.81
CA SER A 79 9.48 8.85 -2.96
C SER A 79 9.39 9.63 -1.65
N VAL A 80 9.85 9.01 -0.57
CA VAL A 80 9.87 9.60 0.77
C VAL A 80 11.21 9.30 1.41
N ARG A 81 11.89 10.36 1.88
CA ARG A 81 13.07 10.24 2.73
C ARG A 81 12.63 9.87 4.14
N LEU A 82 13.05 8.72 4.63
CA LEU A 82 12.80 8.34 6.02
C LEU A 82 13.74 9.13 6.95
N PRO A 83 13.28 9.51 8.14
CA PRO A 83 14.13 10.12 9.15
C PRO A 83 15.21 9.12 9.58
N ASN A 84 16.35 9.64 10.03
CA ASN A 84 17.27 8.83 10.81
C ASN A 84 16.66 8.56 12.18
N VAL A 85 17.01 7.43 12.79
CA VAL A 85 16.60 7.06 14.15
C VAL A 85 17.81 6.80 15.03
N SER A 86 17.63 6.97 16.33
CA SER A 86 18.65 6.77 17.34
C SER A 86 18.07 6.15 18.61
N GLY A 87 18.86 5.32 19.31
CA GLY A 87 18.39 4.65 20.52
C GLY A 87 17.19 3.76 20.24
N ASP A 88 16.08 4.01 20.94
CA ASP A 88 14.84 3.23 20.88
C ASP A 88 13.81 3.81 19.89
N GLU A 89 14.23 4.73 19.01
CA GLU A 89 13.38 5.34 17.99
C GLU A 89 13.06 4.36 16.84
N GLU A 90 11.77 4.26 16.49
CA GLU A 90 11.29 3.39 15.40
C GLU A 90 10.77 4.20 14.20
N VAL A 91 10.41 3.55 13.08
CA VAL A 91 9.77 4.19 11.93
C VAL A 91 8.64 3.32 11.43
N HIS A 92 7.38 3.74 11.52
CA HIS A 92 6.23 2.85 11.23
C HIS A 92 5.34 3.25 10.05
N LEU A 93 5.30 2.50 8.96
CA LEU A 93 4.21 2.67 8.00
C LEU A 93 2.89 2.19 8.59
N ARG A 94 1.90 3.09 8.66
CA ARG A 94 0.52 2.73 9.01
C ARG A 94 -0.42 3.04 7.86
N PHE A 95 -1.52 2.31 7.79
CA PHE A 95 -2.59 2.61 6.84
C PHE A 95 -3.82 1.82 7.23
N TRP A 96 -4.98 2.38 6.93
CA TRP A 96 -6.23 1.67 6.96
C TRP A 96 -6.43 0.94 5.64
N GLN A 97 -6.84 -0.31 5.73
CA GLN A 97 -7.17 -1.14 4.57
C GLN A 97 -8.51 -1.84 4.76
N TRP A 98 -9.25 -1.93 3.67
CA TRP A 98 -10.36 -2.86 3.52
C TRP A 98 -9.99 -3.79 2.38
N PHE A 99 -10.24 -5.08 2.53
CA PHE A 99 -10.00 -6.04 1.46
C PHE A 99 -11.08 -7.12 1.39
N SER A 100 -11.34 -7.57 0.18
CA SER A 100 -12.01 -8.82 -0.12
C SER A 100 -11.28 -9.42 -1.32
N TYR A 101 -10.97 -10.71 -1.27
CA TYR A 101 -10.19 -11.41 -2.28
C TYR A 101 -10.85 -12.74 -2.59
N THR A 102 -10.77 -13.13 -3.86
CA THR A 102 -11.06 -14.50 -4.27
C THR A 102 -9.94 -15.44 -3.81
N PRO A 103 -10.22 -16.75 -3.63
CA PRO A 103 -9.19 -17.70 -3.26
C PRO A 103 -7.99 -17.64 -4.22
N ASN A 104 -6.79 -17.71 -3.65
CA ASN A 104 -5.48 -17.62 -4.33
C ASN A 104 -5.04 -16.22 -4.77
N ASP A 105 -5.89 -15.21 -4.70
CA ASP A 105 -5.47 -13.82 -4.91
C ASP A 105 -5.01 -13.21 -3.58
N ALA A 106 -4.10 -12.24 -3.67
CA ALA A 106 -3.51 -11.62 -2.50
C ALA A 106 -3.01 -10.20 -2.74
N GLY A 107 -2.72 -9.52 -1.65
CA GLY A 107 -2.05 -8.23 -1.59
C GLY A 107 -0.76 -8.34 -0.80
N TYR A 108 0.21 -7.51 -1.15
CA TYR A 108 1.47 -7.36 -0.42
C TYR A 108 1.81 -5.89 -0.30
N VAL A 109 2.34 -5.49 0.85
CA VAL A 109 3.06 -4.22 0.95
C VAL A 109 4.51 -4.48 0.59
N GLN A 110 5.04 -3.66 -0.30
CA GLN A 110 6.39 -3.74 -0.83
C GLN A 110 7.14 -2.44 -0.61
N ILE A 111 8.45 -2.54 -0.61
CA ILE A 111 9.36 -1.41 -0.55
C ILE A 111 10.38 -1.49 -1.68
N SER A 112 10.74 -0.34 -2.23
CA SER A 112 11.90 -0.16 -3.09
C SER A 112 12.73 0.98 -2.51
N VAL A 113 14.05 0.79 -2.47
CA VAL A 113 14.99 1.72 -1.83
C VAL A 113 15.87 2.33 -2.90
N GLN A 114 16.04 3.66 -2.86
CA GLN A 114 16.96 4.34 -3.76
C GLN A 114 18.39 4.22 -3.22
N ASP A 115 19.30 3.88 -4.12
CA ASP A 115 20.73 3.99 -3.87
C ASP A 115 21.16 5.45 -3.96
N ASP A 116 21.67 6.01 -2.85
CA ASP A 116 22.02 7.44 -2.75
C ASP A 116 23.20 7.85 -3.68
N THR A 117 23.99 6.89 -4.18
CA THR A 117 25.15 7.18 -5.05
C THR A 117 24.76 7.21 -6.53
N THR A 118 23.96 6.24 -6.95
CA THR A 118 23.59 6.03 -8.35
C THR A 118 22.22 6.59 -8.70
N GLY A 119 21.36 6.83 -7.69
CA GLY A 119 19.97 7.22 -7.85
C GLY A 119 19.06 6.09 -8.36
N ALA A 120 19.59 4.87 -8.51
CA ALA A 120 18.85 3.71 -8.97
C ALA A 120 17.93 3.17 -7.86
N TRP A 121 16.77 2.65 -8.26
CA TRP A 121 15.83 2.00 -7.35
C TRP A 121 16.12 0.50 -7.28
N SER A 122 16.10 -0.08 -6.08
CA SER A 122 16.19 -1.52 -5.89
C SER A 122 14.98 -2.24 -6.49
N ASP A 123 15.13 -3.54 -6.74
CA ASP A 123 13.97 -4.41 -6.93
C ASP A 123 13.01 -4.30 -5.74
N TRP A 124 11.73 -4.56 -5.99
CA TRP A 124 10.68 -4.53 -4.97
C TRP A 124 10.81 -5.72 -4.02
N ALA A 125 10.79 -5.46 -2.72
CA ALA A 125 10.80 -6.48 -1.68
C ALA A 125 9.51 -6.44 -0.85
N ASN A 126 8.95 -7.60 -0.50
CA ASN A 126 7.79 -7.68 0.40
C ASN A 126 8.20 -7.32 1.83
N ILE A 127 7.43 -6.43 2.47
CA ILE A 127 7.58 -6.05 3.89
C ILE A 127 6.34 -6.42 4.72
N SER A 128 5.34 -7.05 4.10
CA SER A 128 4.21 -7.67 4.80
C SER A 128 4.08 -9.15 4.44
N ASN A 129 3.38 -9.89 5.28
CA ASN A 129 2.78 -11.17 4.86
C ASN A 129 1.71 -10.93 3.78
N ALA A 130 1.31 -12.01 3.11
CA ALA A 130 0.19 -11.98 2.16
C ALA A 130 -1.11 -11.54 2.86
N ILE A 131 -1.81 -10.60 2.24
CA ILE A 131 -3.13 -10.12 2.63
C ILE A 131 -4.15 -10.80 1.71
N TRP A 132 -5.03 -11.64 2.26
CA TRP A 132 -5.94 -12.46 1.47
C TRP A 132 -7.25 -12.71 2.24
N GLY A 133 -8.24 -13.29 1.56
CA GLY A 133 -9.56 -13.51 2.14
C GLY A 133 -10.37 -12.22 2.22
N THR A 134 -11.18 -12.05 3.26
CA THR A 134 -12.05 -10.86 3.42
C THR A 134 -11.91 -10.27 4.80
N SER A 135 -11.72 -8.95 4.85
CA SER A 135 -11.74 -8.15 6.08
C SER A 135 -13.17 -7.93 6.56
N ALA A 136 -13.38 -7.81 7.87
CA ALA A 136 -14.69 -7.49 8.45
C ALA A 136 -15.11 -6.02 8.23
N GLY A 137 -14.19 -5.18 7.77
CA GLY A 137 -14.30 -3.73 7.68
C GLY A 137 -12.92 -3.12 7.50
N TRP A 138 -12.83 -1.79 7.60
CA TRP A 138 -11.53 -1.12 7.62
C TRP A 138 -10.70 -1.58 8.82
N SER A 139 -9.46 -1.94 8.56
CA SER A 139 -8.52 -2.45 9.56
C SER A 139 -7.19 -1.69 9.46
N LEU A 140 -6.58 -1.39 10.60
CA LEU A 140 -5.28 -0.72 10.65
C LEU A 140 -4.17 -1.75 10.43
N MET A 141 -3.30 -1.49 9.45
CA MET A 141 -2.00 -2.13 9.29
C MET A 141 -0.92 -1.25 9.91
N ASP A 142 0.05 -1.88 10.58
CA ASP A 142 1.27 -1.26 11.08
C ASP A 142 2.46 -2.13 10.65
N LEU A 143 3.42 -1.52 9.97
CA LEU A 143 4.66 -2.16 9.53
C LEU A 143 5.86 -1.34 10.01
N ASP A 144 6.74 -2.01 10.74
CA ASP A 144 8.02 -1.44 11.15
C ASP A 144 8.97 -1.32 9.95
N LEU A 145 9.41 -0.10 9.67
CA LEU A 145 10.36 0.30 8.64
C LEU A 145 11.69 0.79 9.23
N THR A 146 11.95 0.61 10.52
CA THR A 146 13.15 1.11 11.22
C THR A 146 14.45 0.68 10.53
N ALA A 147 14.47 -0.53 9.95
CA ALA A 147 15.60 -1.03 9.15
C ALA A 147 15.93 -0.17 7.91
N TYR A 148 15.00 0.66 7.46
CA TYR A 148 15.13 1.58 6.32
C TYR A 148 15.28 3.04 6.76
N ALA A 149 15.46 3.31 8.06
CA ALA A 149 15.68 4.67 8.55
C ALA A 149 16.84 5.35 7.81
N GLY A 150 16.66 6.63 7.50
CA GLY A 150 17.62 7.38 6.70
C GLY A 150 17.78 6.87 5.27
N LYS A 151 16.78 6.18 4.70
CA LYS A 151 16.73 5.80 3.28
C LYS A 151 15.65 6.56 2.51
N GLU A 152 15.86 6.75 1.22
CA GLU A 152 14.84 7.27 0.29
C GLU A 152 14.11 6.05 -0.24
N ILE A 153 12.80 5.99 -0.02
CA ILE A 153 12.02 4.79 -0.31
C ILE A 153 10.79 5.11 -1.17
N ARG A 154 10.23 4.08 -1.79
CA ARG A 154 8.85 4.06 -2.26
C ARG A 154 8.14 2.86 -1.66
N ILE A 155 6.87 3.05 -1.35
CA ILE A 155 5.97 1.99 -0.91
C ILE A 155 5.13 1.54 -2.10
N GLY A 156 5.00 0.23 -2.24
CA GLY A 156 4.17 -0.43 -3.23
C GLY A 156 3.06 -1.23 -2.57
N PHE A 157 1.82 -1.05 -2.99
CA PHE A 157 0.75 -1.97 -2.64
C PHE A 157 0.50 -2.85 -3.85
N TRP A 158 0.96 -4.09 -3.78
CA TRP A 158 1.00 -5.01 -4.90
C TRP A 158 -0.16 -6.00 -4.81
N HIS A 159 -1.04 -5.94 -5.79
CA HIS A 159 -2.13 -6.87 -6.00
C HIS A 159 -1.66 -8.01 -6.92
N THR A 160 -1.86 -9.25 -6.49
CA THR A 160 -1.57 -10.44 -7.27
C THR A 160 -2.83 -11.24 -7.50
N ILE A 161 -3.01 -11.70 -8.72
CA ILE A 161 -3.92 -12.81 -9.01
C ILE A 161 -3.13 -14.07 -9.30
N VAL A 162 -3.68 -15.22 -8.89
CA VAL A 162 -3.17 -16.52 -9.34
C VAL A 162 -4.17 -17.08 -10.33
N TYR A 163 -3.72 -17.27 -11.57
CA TYR A 163 -4.52 -17.99 -12.55
C TYR A 163 -4.68 -19.44 -12.05
N ALA A 164 -5.91 -19.84 -11.76
CA ALA A 164 -6.23 -21.24 -11.46
C ALA A 164 -6.15 -22.09 -12.73
N TYR A 165 -4.99 -22.17 -13.37
CA TYR A 165 -4.73 -23.08 -14.50
C TYR A 165 -3.34 -23.72 -14.42
N GLU A 166 -2.90 -24.16 -13.25
CA GLU A 166 -1.84 -25.17 -13.15
C GLU A 166 -2.25 -26.26 -12.17
N ASN A 167 -3.20 -27.08 -12.61
CA ASN A 167 -3.10 -28.52 -12.46
C ASN A 167 -3.53 -29.11 -13.80
N LEU A 168 -2.58 -29.73 -14.53
CA LEU A 168 -2.69 -30.97 -15.29
C LEU A 168 -1.49 -31.11 -16.23
N GLY A 169 -0.49 -31.92 -15.83
CA GLY A 169 0.61 -32.38 -16.68
C GLY A 169 1.92 -32.56 -15.95
#